data_AF-A0A0F8RNP5-F1
#
_entry.id   AF-A0A0F8RNP5-F1
#
_cell.length_a   1.000
_cell.length_b   1.000
_cell.length_c   1.000
_cell.angle_alpha   90.00
_cell.angle_beta   90.00
_cell.angle_gamma   90.00
#
_symmetry.space_group_name_H-M   'P 1'
#
loop_
_entity.id
_entity.type
_entity.pdbx_description
1 polymer ?
#
loop_
_entity_poly.entity_id
_entity_poly.type
_entity_poly.pdbx_seq_one_letter_code
_entity_poly.pdbx_strand_id
1 'polypeptide(L)'
;MLDMLRGITIDDVTTRDMDDAIWVEVTENGGWHVVVMIADVAKVVPKNSELDRFAMSRVETRYYANGNSPMLPRRLADGKLSLWPGEEKYVLAVDIILNRDLSILETGLLRTIMTSEARLAFSDVPRILSDREHPQHALIKLISQLTSGLLMQRRSHGALAFYDLGRGLVTSEEGSVRQLRCRGDTIGYVIIQELMILANMAIAEYAVRNDIPILFRNHTARSATPERENLLKLLESMAFIPEVNIAAVRHTTYMMLNRAEYGPVIMGHFGLNLGAYTHFTSPIRRYADLVNHQQIRAYIRKEPLPHSKEEIQAIASHINMRHIENDRAKSEYMKEKAYKEAELAIRGNRIEDANDTDFERITKVLIREGKDCPEAYFDAFLKRLAKLPVICAGLVLLQAPDGEKWTELKIALLEDIATAPQKAVSVFDIAQHISGWQMPVYEVTETTRSNLPAFTAISAIRIGDREYRSAAYEDLTKKGAMQQASAGLLATILGLPAPNLKIKVEDSPASQEEITINTSKDPTINTSKDPIFALQEYCQAKKLPLPAYSFEMEGATNRPIFTCTCTFGSSTSTGQAGKKQRAKRLAARAMIYTLVTGS
;
A
#
# COMPACT_ATOMS: atom_id res chain seq x y z
N MET A 1 -23.49 -42.77 16.63
CA MET A 1 -23.66 -42.22 15.28
C MET A 1 -22.64 -41.09 15.17
N LEU A 2 -21.87 -41.00 14.09
CA LEU A 2 -21.11 -39.78 13.81
C LEU A 2 -22.18 -38.72 13.54
N ASP A 3 -22.38 -37.78 14.46
CA ASP A 3 -23.38 -36.74 14.28
C ASP A 3 -23.06 -35.99 12.98
N MET A 4 -24.04 -35.95 12.09
CA MET A 4 -23.93 -35.24 10.81
C MET A 4 -23.85 -33.76 11.12
N LEU A 5 -22.78 -33.11 10.65
CA LEU A 5 -22.63 -31.67 10.86
C LEU A 5 -23.50 -30.87 9.90
N ARG A 6 -23.94 -29.70 10.37
CA ARG A 6 -24.68 -28.71 9.59
C ARG A 6 -23.87 -27.42 9.56
N GLY A 7 -23.96 -26.69 8.45
CA GLY A 7 -23.18 -25.49 8.23
C GLY A 7 -23.68 -24.70 7.04
N ILE A 8 -23.09 -23.53 6.83
CA ILE A 8 -23.35 -22.69 5.65
C ILE A 8 -22.04 -22.39 4.94
N THR A 9 -22.10 -22.13 3.64
CA THR A 9 -20.97 -21.60 2.85
C THR A 9 -21.19 -20.13 2.54
N ILE A 10 -20.12 -19.33 2.55
CA ILE A 10 -20.17 -17.91 2.18
C ILE A 10 -19.00 -17.61 1.26
N ASP A 11 -19.28 -17.23 0.01
CA ASP A 11 -18.26 -17.07 -1.02
C ASP A 11 -18.54 -15.85 -1.92
N ASP A 12 -17.66 -15.62 -2.90
CA ASP A 12 -18.02 -14.79 -4.05
C ASP A 12 -19.15 -15.47 -4.84
N VAL A 13 -20.07 -14.66 -5.38
CA VAL A 13 -21.23 -15.16 -6.16
C VAL A 13 -20.82 -16.06 -7.34
N THR A 14 -19.61 -15.86 -7.87
CA THR A 14 -19.04 -16.62 -8.98
C THR A 14 -18.32 -17.91 -8.57
N THR A 15 -18.04 -18.12 -7.28
CA THR A 15 -17.34 -19.31 -6.77
C THR A 15 -18.16 -20.57 -7.01
N ARG A 16 -17.50 -21.65 -7.42
CA ARG A 16 -18.11 -22.98 -7.57
C ARG A 16 -17.40 -24.07 -6.78
N ASP A 17 -16.16 -23.82 -6.42
CA ASP A 17 -15.24 -24.62 -5.63
C ASP A 17 -15.29 -24.19 -4.15
N MET A 18 -16.45 -24.36 -3.49
CA MET A 18 -16.60 -24.02 -2.06
C MET A 18 -15.85 -25.06 -1.22
N ASP A 19 -14.71 -24.64 -0.67
CA ASP A 19 -13.83 -25.46 0.16
C ASP A 19 -14.35 -25.60 1.60
N ASP A 20 -14.93 -24.53 2.13
CA ASP A 20 -15.24 -24.37 3.54
C ASP A 20 -16.72 -24.11 3.81
N ALA A 21 -17.19 -24.64 4.93
CA ALA A 21 -18.46 -24.32 5.55
C ALA A 21 -18.24 -24.01 7.03
N ILE A 22 -19.13 -23.21 7.61
CA ILE A 22 -18.98 -22.70 8.96
C ILE A 22 -20.24 -22.89 9.80
N TRP A 23 -20.03 -23.11 11.10
CA TRP A 23 -21.06 -23.11 12.13
C TRP A 23 -20.50 -22.49 13.42
N VAL A 24 -21.32 -21.69 14.11
CA VAL A 24 -20.91 -20.99 15.34
C VAL A 24 -22.05 -20.99 16.35
N GLU A 25 -21.71 -21.32 17.59
CA GLU A 25 -22.61 -21.28 18.74
C GLU A 25 -21.94 -20.61 19.94
N VAL A 26 -22.76 -20.18 20.90
CA VAL A 26 -22.29 -19.69 22.20
C VAL A 26 -22.31 -20.86 23.17
N THR A 27 -21.19 -21.09 23.87
CA THR A 27 -21.11 -22.18 24.85
C THR A 27 -21.90 -21.84 26.12
N GLU A 28 -22.25 -22.83 26.94
CA GLU A 28 -22.94 -22.63 28.22
C GLU A 28 -22.20 -21.64 29.14
N ASN A 29 -20.87 -21.62 29.06
CA ASN A 29 -20.01 -20.72 29.83
C ASN A 29 -19.89 -19.31 29.22
N GLY A 30 -20.62 -19.02 28.14
CA GLY A 30 -20.60 -17.74 27.42
C GLY A 30 -19.38 -17.52 26.52
N GLY A 31 -18.60 -18.57 26.26
CA GLY A 31 -17.55 -18.57 25.23
C GLY A 31 -18.13 -18.88 23.85
N TRP A 32 -17.29 -19.35 22.93
CA TRP A 32 -17.72 -19.67 21.56
C TRP A 32 -17.34 -21.10 21.19
N HIS A 33 -18.23 -21.79 20.49
CA HIS A 33 -17.94 -23.02 19.78
C HIS A 33 -17.96 -22.71 18.29
N VAL A 34 -16.84 -22.95 17.63
CA VAL A 34 -16.63 -22.64 16.22
C VAL A 34 -16.24 -23.92 15.51
N VAL A 35 -17.02 -24.29 14.49
CA VAL A 35 -16.73 -25.45 13.67
C VAL A 35 -16.50 -24.99 12.23
N VAL A 36 -15.28 -25.20 11.74
CA VAL A 36 -14.90 -24.93 10.35
C VAL A 36 -14.75 -26.25 9.63
N MET A 37 -15.65 -26.53 8.69
CA MET A 37 -15.74 -27.78 7.94
C MET A 37 -15.11 -27.62 6.56
N ILE A 38 -14.03 -28.34 6.29
CA ILE A 38 -13.31 -28.24 5.02
C ILE A 38 -13.50 -29.51 4.20
N ALA A 39 -13.76 -29.39 2.90
CA ALA A 39 -13.88 -30.51 1.98
C ALA A 39 -12.72 -31.53 2.13
N ASP A 40 -13.05 -32.82 2.32
CA ASP A 40 -12.07 -33.92 2.48
C ASP A 40 -11.48 -34.32 1.12
N VAL A 41 -10.70 -33.42 0.52
CA VAL A 41 -10.08 -33.63 -0.80
C VAL A 41 -9.07 -34.79 -0.76
N ALA A 42 -8.35 -34.94 0.36
CA ALA A 42 -7.37 -36.02 0.55
C ALA A 42 -8.00 -37.43 0.47
N LYS A 43 -9.30 -37.58 0.73
CA LYS A 43 -10.03 -38.83 0.46
C LYS A 43 -10.04 -39.21 -1.02
N VAL A 44 -10.20 -38.21 -1.90
CA VAL A 44 -10.33 -38.40 -3.35
C VAL A 44 -8.97 -38.32 -4.06
N VAL A 45 -8.03 -37.60 -3.47
CA VAL A 45 -6.68 -37.37 -4.01
C VAL A 45 -5.64 -37.93 -3.02
N PRO A 46 -5.45 -39.26 -2.97
CA PRO A 46 -4.42 -39.85 -2.13
C PRO A 46 -3.02 -39.56 -2.69
N LYS A 47 -2.02 -39.51 -1.80
CA LYS A 47 -0.61 -39.31 -2.14
C LYS A 47 -0.18 -40.27 -3.26
N ASN A 48 0.64 -39.78 -4.19
CA ASN A 48 1.20 -40.50 -5.35
C ASN A 48 0.19 -40.92 -6.44
N SER A 49 -1.11 -40.63 -6.27
CA SER A 49 -2.09 -40.83 -7.34
C SER A 49 -1.82 -39.93 -8.55
N GLU A 50 -2.45 -40.22 -9.69
CA GLU A 50 -2.38 -39.34 -10.87
C GLU A 50 -2.93 -37.94 -10.57
N LEU A 51 -4.01 -37.86 -9.77
CA LEU A 51 -4.60 -36.60 -9.36
C LEU A 51 -3.66 -35.80 -8.43
N ASP A 52 -2.93 -36.48 -7.55
CA ASP A 52 -1.96 -35.87 -6.65
C ASP A 52 -0.77 -35.30 -7.43
N ARG A 53 -0.20 -36.09 -8.35
CA ARG A 53 0.86 -35.61 -9.27
C ARG A 53 0.38 -34.44 -10.14
N PHE A 54 -0.86 -34.48 -10.61
CA PHE A 54 -1.46 -33.37 -11.35
C PHE A 54 -1.59 -32.12 -10.48
N ALA A 55 -2.13 -32.24 -9.27
CA ALA A 55 -2.26 -31.14 -8.31
C ALA A 55 -0.89 -30.54 -7.95
N MET A 56 0.11 -31.39 -7.69
CA MET A 56 1.50 -30.98 -7.43
C MET A 56 2.12 -30.20 -8.60
N SER A 57 1.84 -30.58 -9.85
CA SER A 57 2.34 -29.87 -11.04
C SER A 57 1.73 -28.46 -11.20
N ARG A 58 0.48 -28.31 -10.74
CA ARG A 58 -0.29 -27.06 -10.80
C ARG A 58 -0.01 -26.14 -9.61
N VAL A 59 0.24 -26.74 -8.43
CA VAL A 59 0.44 -26.12 -7.11
C VAL A 59 -0.79 -25.39 -6.55
N GLU A 60 -1.49 -24.64 -7.40
CA GLU A 60 -2.67 -23.87 -7.02
C GLU A 60 -3.61 -23.65 -8.22
N THR A 61 -4.86 -23.30 -7.93
CA THR A 61 -5.79 -22.75 -8.91
C THR A 61 -5.33 -21.34 -9.28
N ARG A 62 -5.14 -21.08 -10.58
CA ARG A 62 -4.75 -19.75 -11.07
C ARG A 62 -5.98 -18.97 -11.47
N TYR A 63 -6.17 -17.79 -10.90
CA TYR A 63 -7.29 -16.90 -11.20
C TYR A 63 -6.87 -15.81 -12.19
N TYR A 64 -7.67 -15.62 -13.24
CA TYR A 64 -7.51 -14.60 -14.28
C TYR A 64 -8.66 -13.61 -14.21
N ALA A 65 -8.60 -12.53 -15.02
CA ALA A 65 -9.70 -11.56 -15.08
C ALA A 65 -11.04 -12.23 -15.49
N ASN A 66 -10.98 -13.18 -16.43
CA ASN A 66 -12.13 -13.86 -17.01
C ASN A 66 -12.08 -15.38 -16.78
N GLY A 67 -12.01 -15.81 -15.51
CA GLY A 67 -12.11 -17.22 -15.12
C GLY A 67 -10.87 -17.74 -14.40
N ASN A 68 -10.73 -19.07 -14.32
CA ASN A 68 -9.65 -19.72 -13.59
C ASN A 68 -9.10 -20.95 -14.33
N SER A 69 -7.87 -21.33 -13.99
CA SER A 69 -7.27 -22.63 -14.32
C SER A 69 -7.16 -23.42 -13.02
N PRO A 70 -8.11 -24.33 -12.73
CA PRO A 70 -8.18 -25.02 -11.45
C PRO A 70 -7.00 -25.99 -11.24
N MET A 71 -6.62 -26.17 -9.98
CA MET A 71 -5.60 -27.14 -9.56
C MET A 71 -6.07 -28.57 -9.83
N LEU A 72 -7.35 -28.85 -9.55
CA LEU A 72 -8.01 -30.13 -9.77
C LEU A 72 -8.93 -30.06 -11.00
N PRO A 73 -9.26 -31.21 -11.63
CA PRO A 73 -10.26 -31.25 -12.69
C PRO A 73 -11.60 -30.63 -12.24
N ARG A 74 -12.21 -29.79 -13.10
CA ARG A 74 -13.47 -29.08 -12.80
C ARG A 74 -14.60 -29.97 -12.28
N ARG A 75 -14.72 -31.19 -12.82
CA ARG A 75 -15.74 -32.17 -12.37
C ARG A 75 -15.59 -32.56 -10.90
N LEU A 76 -14.37 -32.48 -10.35
CA LEU A 76 -14.11 -32.68 -8.94
C LEU A 76 -14.26 -31.37 -8.17
N ALA A 77 -13.53 -30.33 -8.59
CA ALA A 77 -13.46 -29.04 -7.91
C ALA A 77 -14.83 -28.35 -7.80
N ASP A 78 -15.52 -28.17 -8.92
CA ASP A 78 -16.79 -27.41 -9.00
C ASP A 78 -18.00 -28.29 -8.61
N GLY A 79 -17.81 -29.58 -8.35
CA GLY A 79 -18.88 -30.57 -8.21
C GLY A 79 -18.70 -31.48 -7.01
N LYS A 80 -18.04 -32.64 -7.21
CA LYS A 80 -17.99 -33.71 -6.20
C LYS A 80 -17.41 -33.27 -4.85
N LEU A 81 -16.40 -32.39 -4.86
CA LEU A 81 -15.71 -31.92 -3.66
C LEU A 81 -16.37 -30.67 -3.07
N SER A 82 -16.92 -29.79 -3.92
CA SER A 82 -17.56 -28.55 -3.48
C SER A 82 -18.75 -28.79 -2.56
N LEU A 83 -18.84 -27.97 -1.50
CA LEU A 83 -19.83 -28.07 -0.43
C LEU A 83 -21.19 -27.47 -0.82
N TRP A 84 -21.79 -27.98 -1.90
CA TRP A 84 -23.11 -27.57 -2.36
C TRP A 84 -24.21 -27.84 -1.32
N PRO A 85 -25.21 -26.94 -1.20
CA PRO A 85 -26.28 -27.07 -0.23
C PRO A 85 -27.18 -28.28 -0.53
N GLY A 86 -27.63 -28.95 0.52
CA GLY A 86 -28.49 -30.13 0.46
C GLY A 86 -27.79 -31.43 0.08
N GLU A 87 -26.49 -31.42 -0.20
CA GLU A 87 -25.71 -32.63 -0.48
C GLU A 87 -24.86 -33.05 0.73
N GLU A 88 -24.79 -34.36 0.98
CA GLU A 88 -23.87 -34.94 1.96
C GLU A 88 -22.43 -34.93 1.42
N LYS A 89 -21.52 -34.29 2.16
CA LYS A 89 -20.12 -34.14 1.78
C LYS A 89 -19.20 -34.59 2.90
N TYR A 90 -18.13 -35.29 2.55
CA TYR A 90 -17.09 -35.64 3.50
C TYR A 90 -16.24 -34.40 3.79
N VAL A 91 -15.99 -34.15 5.07
CA VAL A 91 -15.21 -33.02 5.53
C VAL A 91 -14.20 -33.42 6.60
N LEU A 92 -13.11 -32.67 6.67
CA LEU A 92 -12.28 -32.54 7.86
C LEU A 92 -12.74 -31.27 8.58
N ALA A 93 -13.34 -31.43 9.76
CA ALA A 93 -13.78 -30.31 10.57
C ALA A 93 -12.76 -29.97 11.64
N VAL A 94 -12.51 -28.67 11.78
CA VAL A 94 -11.72 -28.04 12.83
C VAL A 94 -12.70 -27.53 13.88
N ASP A 95 -12.77 -28.23 15.01
CA ASP A 95 -13.65 -27.93 16.13
C ASP A 95 -12.88 -27.09 17.16
N ILE A 96 -13.31 -25.87 17.43
CA ILE A 96 -12.58 -24.89 18.22
C ILE A 96 -13.48 -24.36 19.33
N ILE A 97 -13.02 -24.51 20.57
CA ILE A 97 -13.65 -23.87 21.73
C ILE A 97 -12.85 -22.64 22.11
N LEU A 98 -13.49 -21.47 22.10
CA LEU A 98 -12.93 -20.21 22.56
C LEU A 98 -13.53 -19.82 23.90
N ASN A 99 -12.72 -19.20 24.75
CA ASN A 99 -13.22 -18.52 25.94
C ASN A 99 -13.87 -17.16 25.58
N ARG A 100 -14.34 -16.43 26.60
CA ARG A 100 -14.94 -15.08 26.45
C ARG A 100 -13.96 -14.05 25.88
N ASP A 101 -12.67 -14.24 26.11
CA ASP A 101 -11.58 -13.37 25.64
C ASP A 101 -11.06 -13.78 24.25
N LEU A 102 -11.76 -14.72 23.58
CA LEU A 102 -11.45 -15.24 22.25
C LEU A 102 -10.14 -16.04 22.15
N SER A 103 -9.58 -16.46 23.28
CA SER A 103 -8.44 -17.39 23.33
C SER A 103 -8.92 -18.83 23.11
N ILE A 104 -8.16 -19.60 22.33
CA ILE A 104 -8.42 -21.03 22.12
C ILE A 104 -8.22 -21.79 23.43
N LEU A 105 -9.27 -22.48 23.88
CA LEU A 105 -9.23 -23.45 24.98
C LEU A 105 -8.95 -24.86 24.46
N GLU A 106 -9.64 -25.23 23.38
CA GLU A 106 -9.56 -26.57 22.80
C GLU A 106 -9.58 -26.51 21.27
N THR A 107 -8.86 -27.46 20.66
CA THR A 107 -8.92 -27.72 19.23
C THR A 107 -9.08 -29.21 19.03
N GLY A 108 -10.25 -29.62 18.54
CA GLY A 108 -10.55 -30.96 18.09
C GLY A 108 -10.48 -31.06 16.57
N LEU A 109 -10.11 -32.24 16.07
CA LEU A 109 -10.14 -32.54 14.65
C LEU A 109 -10.94 -33.80 14.41
N LEU A 110 -11.90 -33.73 13.50
CA LEU A 110 -12.78 -34.84 13.21
C LEU A 110 -13.02 -34.96 11.71
N ARG A 111 -13.14 -36.20 11.27
CA ARG A 111 -13.51 -36.53 9.89
C ARG A 111 -14.94 -37.06 9.89
N THR A 112 -15.84 -36.36 9.23
CA THR A 112 -17.27 -36.70 9.23
C THR A 112 -17.93 -36.34 7.90
N ILE A 113 -19.25 -36.47 7.87
CA ILE A 113 -20.13 -35.99 6.80
C ILE A 113 -20.84 -34.73 7.29
N MET A 114 -20.96 -33.74 6.42
CA MET A 114 -21.80 -32.57 6.65
C MET A 114 -22.84 -32.40 5.54
N THR A 115 -23.89 -31.64 5.84
CA THR A 115 -24.84 -31.12 4.86
C THR A 115 -24.89 -29.61 4.96
N SER A 116 -24.64 -28.91 3.85
CA SER A 116 -24.71 -27.45 3.81
C SER A 116 -26.17 -27.03 3.74
N GLU A 117 -26.58 -26.11 4.61
CA GLU A 117 -27.96 -25.61 4.66
C GLU A 117 -28.22 -24.55 3.60
N ALA A 118 -27.20 -23.77 3.27
CA ALA A 118 -27.30 -22.66 2.35
C ALA A 118 -25.93 -22.33 1.75
N ARG A 119 -25.96 -21.91 0.50
CA ARG A 119 -24.86 -21.21 -0.17
C ARG A 119 -25.19 -19.73 -0.20
N LEU A 120 -24.38 -18.92 0.47
CA LEU A 120 -24.54 -17.47 0.54
C LEU A 120 -23.42 -16.77 -0.23
N ALA A 121 -23.71 -15.59 -0.77
CA ALA A 121 -22.68 -14.69 -1.27
C ALA A 121 -22.21 -13.74 -0.16
N PHE A 122 -20.99 -13.20 -0.27
CA PHE A 122 -20.53 -12.12 0.62
C PHE A 122 -21.51 -10.94 0.68
N SER A 123 -22.15 -10.61 -0.45
CA SER A 123 -23.13 -9.53 -0.57
C SER A 123 -24.50 -9.86 0.05
N ASP A 124 -24.79 -11.11 0.38
CA ASP A 124 -26.03 -11.47 1.10
C ASP A 124 -25.95 -11.09 2.59
N VAL A 125 -24.74 -11.09 3.16
CA VAL A 125 -24.52 -10.93 4.61
C VAL A 125 -25.16 -9.65 5.18
N PRO A 126 -24.97 -8.44 4.59
CA PRO A 126 -25.61 -7.23 5.12
C PRO A 126 -27.14 -7.28 5.13
N ARG A 127 -27.73 -7.90 4.10
CA ARG A 127 -29.19 -8.09 4.00
C ARG A 127 -29.69 -9.05 5.07
N ILE A 128 -29.01 -10.18 5.24
CA ILE A 128 -29.36 -11.19 6.26
C ILE A 128 -29.24 -10.62 7.67
N LEU A 129 -28.22 -9.81 7.95
CA LEU A 129 -28.07 -9.13 9.24
C LEU A 129 -29.20 -8.13 9.53
N SER A 130 -29.83 -7.58 8.49
CA SER A 130 -30.92 -6.60 8.62
C SER A 130 -32.30 -7.25 8.67
N ASP A 131 -32.46 -8.45 8.12
CA ASP A 131 -33.70 -9.20 8.05
C ASP A 131 -33.78 -10.26 9.16
N ARG A 132 -34.55 -9.97 10.22
CA ARG A 132 -34.70 -10.86 11.38
C ARG A 132 -35.47 -12.14 11.08
N GLU A 133 -36.27 -12.16 10.02
CA GLU A 133 -37.07 -13.32 9.63
C GLU A 133 -36.30 -14.25 8.69
N HIS A 134 -35.13 -13.83 8.20
CA HIS A 134 -34.30 -14.68 7.36
C HIS A 134 -33.83 -15.92 8.14
N PRO A 135 -33.95 -17.15 7.59
CA PRO A 135 -33.63 -18.38 8.31
C PRO A 135 -32.20 -18.42 8.89
N GLN A 136 -31.25 -17.81 8.18
CA GLN A 136 -29.83 -17.75 8.58
C GLN A 136 -29.47 -16.52 9.43
N HIS A 137 -30.44 -15.67 9.80
CA HIS A 137 -30.19 -14.43 10.56
C HIS A 137 -29.44 -14.67 11.87
N ALA A 138 -29.92 -15.63 12.67
CA ALA A 138 -29.37 -15.92 14.00
C ALA A 138 -27.89 -16.36 13.91
N LEU A 139 -27.58 -17.29 13.01
CA LEU A 139 -26.23 -17.80 12.80
C LEU A 139 -25.29 -16.70 12.28
N ILE A 140 -25.69 -15.97 11.22
CA ILE A 140 -24.88 -14.89 10.65
C ILE A 140 -24.63 -13.77 11.66
N LYS A 141 -25.59 -13.47 12.52
CA LYS A 141 -25.43 -12.48 13.60
C LYS A 141 -24.37 -12.94 14.61
N LEU A 142 -24.40 -14.20 15.05
CA LEU A 142 -23.39 -14.75 15.96
C LEU A 142 -22.00 -14.74 15.32
N ILE A 143 -21.89 -15.22 14.08
CA ILE A 143 -20.65 -15.20 13.32
C ILE A 143 -20.09 -13.78 13.22
N SER A 144 -20.93 -12.81 12.84
CA SER A 144 -20.52 -11.41 12.70
C SER A 144 -20.05 -10.79 14.02
N GLN A 145 -20.64 -11.19 15.16
CA GLN A 145 -20.20 -10.73 16.48
C GLN A 145 -18.83 -11.29 16.84
N LEU A 146 -18.65 -12.61 16.68
CA LEU A 146 -17.38 -13.28 16.92
C LEU A 146 -16.25 -12.72 16.05
N THR A 147 -16.46 -12.64 14.73
CA THR A 147 -15.41 -12.21 13.79
C THR A 147 -15.02 -10.75 13.97
N SER A 148 -15.97 -9.90 14.39
CA SER A 148 -15.66 -8.51 14.78
C SER A 148 -14.71 -8.47 15.97
N GLY A 149 -14.94 -9.33 16.98
CA GLY A 149 -14.04 -9.49 18.13
C GLY A 149 -12.67 -10.02 17.74
N LEU A 150 -12.60 -11.09 16.92
CA LEU A 150 -11.34 -11.67 16.44
C LEU A 150 -10.50 -10.64 15.66
N LEU A 151 -11.15 -9.87 14.78
CA LEU A 151 -10.48 -8.80 14.03
C LEU A 151 -9.94 -7.71 14.95
N MET A 152 -10.73 -7.25 15.92
CA MET A 152 -10.28 -6.24 16.90
C MET A 152 -9.08 -6.76 17.71
N GLN A 153 -9.13 -8.00 18.17
CA GLN A 153 -8.04 -8.64 18.90
C GLN A 153 -6.78 -8.71 18.02
N ARG A 154 -6.87 -9.18 16.77
CA ARG A 154 -5.69 -9.22 15.89
C ARG A 154 -5.10 -7.83 15.64
N ARG A 155 -5.93 -6.81 15.46
CA ARG A 155 -5.47 -5.42 15.32
C ARG A 155 -4.78 -4.92 16.58
N SER A 156 -5.36 -5.17 17.77
CA SER A 156 -4.74 -4.75 19.03
C SER A 156 -3.42 -5.45 19.31
N HIS A 157 -3.25 -6.68 18.80
CA HIS A 157 -1.98 -7.41 18.85
C HIS A 157 -1.01 -7.04 17.72
N GLY A 158 -1.35 -6.09 16.84
CA GLY A 158 -0.44 -5.57 15.82
C GLY A 158 -0.40 -6.34 14.50
N ALA A 159 -1.44 -7.13 14.19
CA ALA A 159 -1.61 -7.67 12.83
C ALA A 159 -1.80 -6.53 11.82
N LEU A 160 -1.31 -6.73 10.59
CA LEU A 160 -1.53 -5.81 9.47
C LEU A 160 -2.94 -5.99 8.91
N ALA A 161 -3.95 -5.64 9.71
CA ALA A 161 -5.36 -5.84 9.41
C ALA A 161 -6.09 -4.49 9.24
N PHE A 162 -6.35 -4.11 7.99
CA PHE A 162 -7.05 -2.87 7.63
C PHE A 162 -8.30 -3.17 6.83
N TYR A 163 -9.37 -2.41 7.08
CA TYR A 163 -10.58 -2.46 6.26
C TYR A 163 -11.27 -1.10 6.18
N ASP A 164 -12.03 -0.90 5.11
CA ASP A 164 -12.89 0.27 4.89
C ASP A 164 -14.16 -0.20 4.19
N LEU A 165 -15.28 -0.20 4.93
CA LEU A 165 -16.59 -0.60 4.40
C LEU A 165 -17.07 0.33 3.28
N GLY A 166 -16.79 1.63 3.39
CA GLY A 166 -17.23 2.65 2.44
C GLY A 166 -16.51 2.56 1.11
N ARG A 167 -15.25 2.11 1.10
CA ARG A 167 -14.43 1.94 -0.12
C ARG A 167 -14.31 0.49 -0.58
N GLY A 168 -14.71 -0.48 0.24
CA GLY A 168 -14.54 -1.91 0.00
C GLY A 168 -13.08 -2.35 0.12
N LEU A 169 -12.32 -1.76 1.03
CA LEU A 169 -10.90 -2.12 1.23
C LEU A 169 -10.76 -3.16 2.32
N VAL A 170 -9.86 -4.13 2.10
CA VAL A 170 -9.49 -5.20 3.04
C VAL A 170 -8.02 -5.54 2.89
N THR A 171 -7.38 -6.07 3.92
CA THR A 171 -6.03 -6.64 3.84
C THR A 171 -6.07 -8.14 3.55
N SER A 172 -5.09 -8.66 2.81
CA SER A 172 -4.84 -10.11 2.75
C SER A 172 -4.15 -10.62 4.01
N GLU A 173 -3.98 -11.94 4.12
CA GLU A 173 -3.23 -12.57 5.21
C GLU A 173 -1.78 -12.05 5.28
N GLU A 174 -1.17 -11.75 4.13
CA GLU A 174 0.15 -11.13 4.03
C GLU A 174 0.16 -9.60 4.30
N GLY A 175 -0.95 -9.02 4.77
CA GLY A 175 -1.05 -7.59 5.09
C GLY A 175 -1.15 -6.66 3.87
N SER A 176 -1.30 -7.20 2.66
CA SER A 176 -1.45 -6.39 1.45
C SER A 176 -2.87 -5.84 1.29
N VAL A 177 -3.01 -4.54 1.10
CA VAL A 177 -4.33 -3.90 0.88
C VAL A 177 -4.90 -4.26 -0.51
N ARG A 178 -6.16 -4.67 -0.52
CA ARG A 178 -6.97 -5.03 -1.69
C ARG A 178 -8.28 -4.24 -1.67
N GLN A 179 -8.78 -3.92 -2.85
CA GLN A 179 -10.12 -3.37 -3.02
C GLN A 179 -11.00 -4.46 -3.60
N LEU A 180 -12.10 -4.76 -2.92
CA LEU A 180 -13.13 -5.67 -3.39
C LEU A 180 -13.91 -5.04 -4.54
N ARG A 181 -14.46 -5.88 -5.42
CA ARG A 181 -15.24 -5.43 -6.57
C ARG A 181 -16.55 -4.76 -6.13
N CYS A 182 -17.22 -5.35 -5.15
CA CYS A 182 -18.42 -4.81 -4.54
C CYS A 182 -18.13 -4.41 -3.08
N ARG A 183 -18.53 -3.20 -2.71
CA ARG A 183 -18.39 -2.70 -1.33
C ARG A 183 -19.24 -3.50 -0.34
N GLY A 184 -20.40 -4.01 -0.80
CA GLY A 184 -21.29 -4.87 -0.01
C GLY A 184 -20.65 -6.19 0.44
N ASP A 185 -19.59 -6.65 -0.25
CA ASP A 185 -18.92 -7.91 0.08
C ASP A 185 -18.02 -7.81 1.31
N THR A 186 -17.71 -6.59 1.79
CA THR A 186 -16.64 -6.39 2.79
C THR A 186 -16.93 -7.12 4.11
N ILE A 187 -18.17 -7.10 4.59
CA ILE A 187 -18.54 -7.77 5.84
C ILE A 187 -18.41 -9.29 5.70
N GLY A 188 -18.98 -9.87 4.63
CA GLY A 188 -18.88 -11.30 4.37
C GLY A 188 -17.44 -11.77 4.17
N TYR A 189 -16.64 -10.99 3.44
CA TYR A 189 -15.22 -11.28 3.24
C TYR A 189 -14.45 -11.33 4.56
N VAL A 190 -14.65 -10.33 5.44
CA VAL A 190 -14.00 -10.27 6.75
C VAL A 190 -14.43 -11.45 7.63
N ILE A 191 -15.72 -11.80 7.63
CA ILE A 191 -16.23 -12.96 8.37
C ILE A 191 -15.44 -14.23 8.01
N ILE A 192 -15.38 -14.56 6.71
CA ILE A 192 -14.71 -15.77 6.26
C ILE A 192 -13.21 -15.68 6.50
N GLN A 193 -12.60 -14.53 6.22
CA GLN A 193 -11.18 -14.32 6.49
C GLN A 193 -10.81 -14.62 7.95
N GLU A 194 -11.55 -14.07 8.92
CA GLU A 194 -11.22 -14.28 10.35
C GLU A 194 -11.43 -15.73 10.80
N LEU A 195 -12.48 -16.40 10.33
CA LEU A 195 -12.72 -17.82 10.65
C LEU A 195 -11.68 -18.74 10.02
N MET A 196 -11.28 -18.46 8.77
CA MET A 196 -10.23 -19.24 8.10
C MET A 196 -8.87 -19.03 8.77
N ILE A 197 -8.56 -17.81 9.21
CA ILE A 197 -7.33 -17.52 9.93
C ILE A 197 -7.32 -18.22 11.29
N LEU A 198 -8.44 -18.21 12.02
CA LEU A 198 -8.60 -18.94 13.27
C LEU A 198 -8.37 -20.46 13.07
N ALA A 199 -9.02 -21.06 12.08
CA ALA A 199 -8.86 -22.49 11.79
C ALA A 199 -7.42 -22.84 11.39
N ASN A 200 -6.81 -22.06 10.49
CA ASN A 200 -5.43 -22.24 10.06
C ASN A 200 -4.42 -22.11 11.22
N MET A 201 -4.64 -21.14 12.12
CA MET A 201 -3.83 -21.00 13.33
C MET A 201 -4.00 -22.20 14.27
N ALA A 202 -5.24 -22.62 14.53
CA ALA A 202 -5.55 -23.76 15.39
C ALA A 202 -4.93 -25.06 14.88
N ILE A 203 -4.97 -25.31 13.56
CA ILE A 203 -4.29 -26.45 12.94
C ILE A 203 -2.78 -26.38 13.10
N ALA A 204 -2.18 -25.20 12.88
CA ALA A 204 -0.74 -25.03 13.05
C ALA A 204 -0.34 -25.35 14.50
N GLU A 205 -1.01 -24.79 15.50
CA GLU A 205 -0.75 -25.04 16.91
C GLU A 205 -1.02 -26.50 17.32
N TYR A 206 -2.08 -27.11 16.79
CA TYR A 206 -2.38 -28.52 17.01
C TYR A 206 -1.27 -29.43 16.47
N ALA A 207 -0.81 -29.18 15.23
CA ALA A 207 0.24 -29.96 14.62
C ALA A 207 1.56 -29.86 15.40
N VAL A 208 1.88 -28.67 15.91
CA VAL A 208 3.07 -28.46 16.76
C VAL A 208 3.00 -29.24 18.06
N ARG A 209 1.88 -29.13 18.78
CA ARG A 209 1.68 -29.84 20.06
C ARG A 209 1.77 -31.35 19.92
N ASN A 210 1.45 -31.88 18.73
CA ASN A 210 1.41 -33.31 18.45
C ASN A 210 2.56 -33.82 17.55
N ASP A 211 3.59 -33.00 17.29
CA ASP A 211 4.73 -33.28 16.39
C ASP A 211 4.29 -33.85 15.02
N ILE A 212 3.25 -33.27 14.42
CA ILE A 212 2.78 -33.63 13.09
C ILE A 212 3.54 -32.78 12.06
N PRO A 213 4.39 -33.38 11.21
CA PRO A 213 5.09 -32.64 10.15
C PRO A 213 4.10 -32.16 9.08
N ILE A 214 3.87 -30.85 9.05
CA ILE A 214 3.01 -30.17 8.07
C ILE A 214 3.79 -29.04 7.38
N LEU A 215 3.22 -28.49 6.32
CA LEU A 215 3.70 -27.27 5.69
C LEU A 215 3.21 -26.05 6.48
N PHE A 216 4.10 -25.34 7.15
CA PHE A 216 3.80 -24.03 7.72
C PHE A 216 3.84 -22.95 6.64
N ARG A 217 3.03 -21.90 6.83
CA ARG A 217 3.02 -20.70 6.00
C ARG A 217 3.74 -19.61 6.79
N ASN A 218 5.00 -19.38 6.47
CA ASN A 218 5.85 -18.42 7.16
C ASN A 218 5.87 -17.08 6.43
N HIS A 219 5.98 -15.99 7.18
CA HIS A 219 6.04 -14.66 6.60
C HIS A 219 6.94 -13.78 7.47
N THR A 220 8.02 -13.26 6.88
CA THR A 220 9.04 -12.48 7.60
C THR A 220 9.09 -11.04 7.08
N ALA A 221 9.58 -10.13 7.92
CA ALA A 221 9.89 -8.77 7.50
C ALA A 221 11.31 -8.69 6.93
N ARG A 222 11.57 -7.71 6.05
CA ARG A 222 12.92 -7.39 5.58
C ARG A 222 13.71 -6.73 6.71
N SER A 223 15.04 -6.81 6.65
CA SER A 223 15.93 -6.22 7.66
C SER A 223 15.75 -4.70 7.83
N ALA A 224 15.40 -3.99 6.76
CA ALA A 224 15.17 -2.54 6.78
C ALA A 224 13.75 -2.13 7.25
N THR A 225 12.91 -3.09 7.65
CA THR A 225 11.54 -2.81 8.08
C THR A 225 11.57 -2.06 9.41
N PRO A 226 10.86 -0.93 9.54
CA PRO A 226 10.73 -0.27 10.83
C PRO A 226 10.01 -1.18 11.84
N GLU A 227 10.12 -0.84 13.12
CA GLU A 227 9.35 -1.53 14.16
C GLU A 227 7.86 -1.57 13.82
N ARG A 228 7.19 -2.67 14.18
CA ARG A 228 5.81 -2.96 13.80
C ARG A 228 4.84 -1.82 14.09
N GLU A 229 4.97 -1.17 15.26
CA GLU A 229 4.11 -0.05 15.63
C GLU A 229 4.28 1.14 14.67
N ASN A 230 5.51 1.46 14.28
CA ASN A 230 5.81 2.51 13.32
C ASN A 230 5.34 2.15 11.91
N LEU A 231 5.48 0.88 11.52
CA LEU A 231 4.95 0.38 10.24
C LEU A 231 3.43 0.51 10.18
N LEU A 232 2.72 0.13 11.25
CA LEU A 232 1.26 0.25 11.34
C LEU A 232 0.83 1.72 11.22
N LYS A 233 1.45 2.61 12.01
CA LYS A 233 1.19 4.07 11.94
C LYS A 233 1.41 4.63 10.54
N LEU A 234 2.48 4.21 9.87
CA LEU A 234 2.78 4.59 8.49
C LEU A 234 1.66 4.12 7.53
N LEU A 235 1.33 2.83 7.55
CA LEU A 235 0.32 2.26 6.66
C LEU A 235 -1.08 2.86 6.90
N GLU A 236 -1.45 3.08 8.16
CA GLU A 236 -2.71 3.76 8.51
C GLU A 236 -2.74 5.18 7.98
N SER A 237 -1.69 5.98 8.22
CA SER A 237 -1.63 7.36 7.73
C SER A 237 -1.77 7.46 6.21
N MET A 238 -1.27 6.46 5.47
CA MET A 238 -1.39 6.38 4.02
C MET A 238 -2.81 5.95 3.60
N ALA A 239 -3.44 5.01 4.31
CA ALA A 239 -4.78 4.51 3.98
C ALA A 239 -5.89 5.58 4.09
N PHE A 240 -5.74 6.56 4.98
CA PHE A 240 -6.73 7.63 5.19
C PHE A 240 -6.67 8.79 4.16
N ILE A 241 -5.69 8.81 3.26
CA ILE A 241 -5.54 9.83 2.21
C ILE A 241 -6.39 9.44 0.96
N PRO A 242 -6.94 10.38 0.16
CA PRO A 242 -7.83 10.06 -0.97
C PRO A 242 -7.20 9.15 -2.04
N GLU A 243 -8.06 8.46 -2.80
CA GLU A 243 -7.94 7.38 -3.83
C GLU A 243 -6.58 7.02 -4.48
N VAL A 244 -5.61 7.93 -4.53
CA VAL A 244 -4.29 7.75 -5.14
C VAL A 244 -3.35 6.85 -4.30
N ASN A 245 -3.72 6.44 -3.07
CA ASN A 245 -2.78 5.81 -2.14
C ASN A 245 -2.83 4.27 -2.02
N ILE A 246 -3.80 3.54 -2.57
CA ILE A 246 -3.85 2.06 -2.38
C ILE A 246 -2.62 1.37 -3.01
N ALA A 247 -2.24 1.81 -4.21
CA ALA A 247 -1.07 1.27 -4.90
C ALA A 247 0.22 1.59 -4.14
N ALA A 248 0.34 2.80 -3.58
CA ALA A 248 1.49 3.22 -2.79
C ALA A 248 1.55 2.48 -1.44
N VAL A 249 0.43 2.31 -0.72
CA VAL A 249 0.35 1.47 0.50
C VAL A 249 0.82 0.05 0.18
N ARG A 250 0.27 -0.55 -0.88
CA ARG A 250 0.63 -1.90 -1.29
C ARG A 250 2.12 -2.01 -1.65
N HIS A 251 2.65 -1.03 -2.38
CA HIS A 251 4.07 -0.96 -2.73
C HIS A 251 4.95 -0.85 -1.48
N THR A 252 4.61 0.05 -0.55
CA THR A 252 5.31 0.18 0.73
C THR A 252 5.27 -1.13 1.52
N THR A 253 4.12 -1.80 1.61
CA THR A 253 4.02 -3.12 2.25
C THR A 253 4.97 -4.13 1.59
N TYR A 254 5.02 -4.22 0.26
CA TYR A 254 5.93 -5.14 -0.44
C TYR A 254 7.42 -4.80 -0.29
N MET A 255 7.75 -3.51 -0.14
CA MET A 255 9.11 -3.06 0.11
C MET A 255 9.59 -3.34 1.52
N MET A 256 8.67 -3.54 2.46
CA MET A 256 8.97 -3.85 3.87
C MET A 256 8.90 -5.35 4.15
N LEU A 257 8.01 -6.09 3.51
CA LEU A 257 7.81 -7.51 3.83
C LEU A 257 8.49 -8.42 2.82
N ASN A 258 8.95 -9.58 3.30
CA ASN A 258 9.32 -10.68 2.41
C ASN A 258 8.06 -11.37 1.92
N ARG A 259 8.20 -12.15 0.84
CA ARG A 259 7.11 -13.04 0.42
C ARG A 259 6.83 -14.05 1.53
N ALA A 260 5.55 -14.35 1.76
CA ALA A 260 5.19 -15.51 2.57
C ALA A 260 5.51 -16.81 1.81
N GLU A 261 6.15 -17.75 2.49
CA GLU A 261 6.70 -19.00 1.94
C GLU A 261 6.23 -20.19 2.75
N TYR A 262 6.11 -21.35 2.09
CA TYR A 262 5.90 -22.60 2.81
C TYR A 262 7.22 -23.14 3.36
N GLY A 263 7.19 -23.78 4.52
CA GLY A 263 8.37 -24.44 5.08
C GLY A 263 7.98 -25.53 6.10
N PRO A 264 8.88 -26.47 6.40
CA PRO A 264 8.63 -27.51 7.40
C PRO A 264 8.83 -27.03 8.84
N VAL A 265 9.47 -25.87 9.02
CA VAL A 265 9.78 -25.26 10.32
C VAL A 265 9.02 -23.95 10.45
N ILE A 266 8.58 -23.65 11.66
CA ILE A 266 7.85 -22.44 12.00
C ILE A 266 8.82 -21.27 12.14
N MET A 267 8.49 -20.15 11.50
CA MET A 267 9.18 -18.87 11.70
C MET A 267 8.21 -17.76 12.13
N GLY A 268 6.93 -18.07 12.26
CA GLY A 268 5.85 -17.12 12.48
C GLY A 268 5.35 -16.44 11.21
N HIS A 269 4.27 -15.68 11.36
CA HIS A 269 3.60 -14.99 10.26
C HIS A 269 3.47 -13.49 10.55
N PHE A 270 4.42 -12.69 10.04
CA PHE A 270 4.54 -11.26 10.33
C PHE A 270 3.26 -10.48 10.04
N GLY A 271 2.65 -10.66 8.86
CA GLY A 271 1.43 -9.94 8.46
C GLY A 271 0.22 -10.22 9.36
N LEU A 272 0.12 -11.43 9.90
CA LEU A 272 -0.97 -11.84 10.80
C LEU A 272 -0.64 -11.62 12.27
N ASN A 273 0.64 -11.40 12.58
CA ASN A 273 1.24 -11.42 13.90
C ASN A 273 0.93 -12.70 14.69
N LEU A 274 1.14 -13.86 14.06
CA LEU A 274 0.91 -15.18 14.65
C LEU A 274 2.22 -15.95 14.83
N GLY A 275 2.34 -16.71 15.92
CA GLY A 275 3.51 -17.54 16.22
C GLY A 275 3.63 -18.76 15.31
N ALA A 276 2.49 -19.37 14.95
CA ALA A 276 2.42 -20.47 13.99
C ALA A 276 1.22 -20.25 13.05
N TYR A 277 1.40 -20.54 11.77
CA TYR A 277 0.34 -20.43 10.77
C TYR A 277 0.56 -21.45 9.65
N THR A 278 -0.53 -21.94 9.08
CA THR A 278 -0.52 -22.85 7.93
C THR A 278 -1.66 -22.51 6.99
N HIS A 279 -1.73 -23.17 5.83
CA HIS A 279 -2.95 -23.21 5.04
C HIS A 279 -3.57 -24.60 5.13
N PHE A 280 -4.83 -24.66 5.52
CA PHE A 280 -5.63 -25.87 5.65
C PHE A 280 -7.03 -25.73 5.04
N THR A 281 -7.52 -24.50 4.89
CA THR A 281 -8.91 -24.20 4.58
C THR A 281 -9.27 -24.17 3.09
N SER A 282 -8.35 -24.52 2.18
CA SER A 282 -8.64 -24.49 0.73
C SER A 282 -7.96 -25.59 -0.10
N PRO A 283 -8.14 -26.88 0.24
CA PRO A 283 -7.51 -28.01 -0.42
C PRO A 283 -7.97 -28.28 -1.86
N ILE A 284 -9.11 -27.74 -2.31
CA ILE A 284 -9.55 -27.85 -3.72
C ILE A 284 -8.64 -27.02 -4.63
N ARG A 285 -8.10 -25.91 -4.12
CA ARG A 285 -7.38 -24.89 -4.89
C ARG A 285 -5.92 -24.66 -4.47
N ARG A 286 -5.44 -25.26 -3.38
CA ARG A 286 -4.05 -25.16 -2.92
C ARG A 286 -3.47 -26.53 -2.58
N TYR A 287 -2.32 -26.86 -3.16
CA TYR A 287 -1.67 -28.14 -2.94
C TYR A 287 -1.08 -28.27 -1.53
N ALA A 288 -0.66 -27.14 -0.93
CA ALA A 288 -0.19 -27.12 0.44
C ALA A 288 -1.26 -27.61 1.44
N ASP A 289 -2.50 -27.12 1.29
CA ASP A 289 -3.65 -27.54 2.08
C ASP A 289 -3.94 -29.02 1.87
N LEU A 290 -3.89 -29.52 0.63
CA LEU A 290 -4.06 -30.95 0.34
C LEU A 290 -3.01 -31.82 1.06
N VAL A 291 -1.74 -31.41 1.04
CA VAL A 291 -0.65 -32.12 1.74
C VAL A 291 -0.89 -32.11 3.26
N ASN A 292 -1.28 -30.96 3.82
CA ASN A 292 -1.62 -30.85 5.23
C ASN A 292 -2.85 -31.72 5.60
N HIS A 293 -3.86 -31.77 4.74
CA HIS A 293 -5.00 -32.68 4.87
C HIS A 293 -4.58 -34.14 4.86
N GLN A 294 -3.69 -34.55 3.95
CA GLN A 294 -3.18 -35.91 3.89
C GLN A 294 -2.49 -36.31 5.21
N GLN A 295 -1.65 -35.43 5.79
CA GLN A 295 -1.00 -35.67 7.09
C GLN A 295 -1.99 -35.76 8.24
N ILE A 296 -2.85 -34.73 8.39
CA ILE A 296 -3.82 -34.65 9.49
C ILE A 296 -4.84 -35.80 9.42
N ARG A 297 -5.31 -36.15 8.23
CA ARG A 297 -6.25 -37.25 8.04
C ARG A 297 -5.66 -38.60 8.45
N ALA A 298 -4.40 -38.87 8.08
CA ALA A 298 -3.71 -40.08 8.51
C ALA A 298 -3.51 -40.11 10.03
N TYR A 299 -3.12 -38.96 10.61
CA TYR A 299 -2.95 -38.82 12.06
C TYR A 299 -4.24 -39.12 12.84
N ILE A 300 -5.37 -38.52 12.46
CA ILE A 300 -6.68 -38.75 13.12
C ILE A 300 -7.10 -40.23 13.00
N ARG A 301 -6.74 -40.89 11.89
CA ARG A 301 -7.01 -42.32 11.66
C ARG A 301 -6.02 -43.26 12.35
N LYS A 302 -5.00 -42.71 13.03
CA LYS A 302 -3.88 -43.46 13.62
C LYS A 302 -3.15 -44.33 12.58
N GLU A 303 -3.07 -43.83 11.35
CA GLU A 303 -2.34 -44.43 10.24
C GLU A 303 -0.93 -43.82 10.14
N PRO A 304 0.04 -44.52 9.51
CA PRO A 304 1.34 -43.93 9.22
C PRO A 304 1.20 -42.63 8.42
N LEU A 305 1.97 -41.62 8.79
CA LEU A 305 1.95 -40.33 8.12
C LEU A 305 2.42 -40.50 6.66
N PRO A 306 1.67 -39.99 5.67
CA PRO A 306 2.00 -40.19 4.27
C PRO A 306 3.28 -39.50 3.85
N HIS A 307 3.68 -38.40 4.49
CA HIS A 307 4.90 -37.64 4.12
C HIS A 307 5.92 -37.58 5.25
N SER A 308 7.19 -37.81 4.92
CA SER A 308 8.32 -37.60 5.83
C SER A 308 8.64 -36.10 5.99
N LYS A 309 9.46 -35.74 6.99
CA LYS A 309 9.92 -34.36 7.20
C LYS A 309 10.70 -33.84 5.98
N GLU A 310 11.50 -34.70 5.35
CA GLU A 310 12.28 -34.40 4.14
C GLU A 310 11.38 -34.18 2.92
N GLU A 311 10.33 -35.00 2.77
CA GLU A 311 9.34 -34.82 1.69
C GLU A 311 8.55 -33.52 1.86
N ILE A 312 8.15 -33.18 3.09
CA ILE A 312 7.50 -31.88 3.38
C ILE A 312 8.42 -30.71 3.01
N GLN A 313 9.71 -30.79 3.34
CA GLN A 313 10.70 -29.78 2.93
C GLN A 313 10.82 -29.68 1.40
N ALA A 314 10.89 -30.81 0.70
CA ALA A 314 10.99 -30.84 -0.76
C ALA A 314 9.73 -30.25 -1.42
N ILE A 315 8.55 -30.60 -0.92
CA ILE A 315 7.26 -30.05 -1.38
C ILE A 315 7.20 -28.54 -1.14
N ALA A 316 7.62 -28.06 0.04
CA ALA A 316 7.68 -26.64 0.34
C ALA A 316 8.54 -25.87 -0.68
N SER A 317 9.75 -26.37 -0.94
CA SER A 317 10.66 -25.79 -1.93
C SER A 317 10.06 -25.78 -3.34
N HIS A 318 9.41 -26.87 -3.75
CA HIS A 318 8.73 -26.95 -5.04
C HIS A 318 7.60 -25.93 -5.17
N ILE A 319 6.72 -25.84 -4.17
CA ILE A 319 5.60 -24.88 -4.14
C ILE A 319 6.14 -23.45 -4.26
N ASN A 320 7.13 -23.08 -3.44
CA ASN A 320 7.71 -21.74 -3.43
C ASN A 320 8.40 -21.39 -4.76
N MET A 321 9.12 -22.35 -5.37
CA MET A 321 9.74 -22.16 -6.68
C MET A 321 8.70 -21.92 -7.77
N ARG A 322 7.63 -22.74 -7.82
CA ARG A 322 6.53 -22.59 -8.79
C ARG A 322 5.79 -21.26 -8.63
N HIS A 323 5.62 -20.84 -7.39
CA HIS A 323 5.09 -19.52 -7.03
C HIS A 323 5.93 -18.37 -7.63
N ILE A 324 7.26 -18.45 -7.53
CA ILE A 324 8.18 -17.46 -8.15
C ILE A 324 8.10 -17.50 -9.68
N GLU A 325 8.10 -18.69 -10.28
CA GLU A 325 7.98 -18.87 -11.73
C GLU A 325 6.66 -18.30 -12.26
N ASN A 326 5.54 -18.56 -11.57
CA ASN A 326 4.23 -18.05 -11.96
C ASN A 326 4.18 -16.52 -11.90
N ASP A 327 4.76 -15.90 -10.86
CA ASP A 327 4.81 -14.44 -10.74
C ASP A 327 5.67 -13.81 -11.84
N ARG A 328 6.81 -14.43 -12.17
CA ARG A 328 7.67 -14.00 -13.29
C ARG A 328 6.93 -14.09 -14.62
N ALA A 329 6.34 -15.24 -14.92
CA ALA A 329 5.58 -15.46 -16.16
C ALA A 329 4.39 -14.50 -16.27
N LYS A 330 3.69 -14.22 -15.16
CA LYS A 330 2.60 -13.23 -15.12
C LYS A 330 3.13 -11.82 -15.39
N SER A 331 4.23 -11.43 -14.77
CA SER A 331 4.87 -10.13 -14.99
C SER A 331 5.29 -9.95 -16.45
N GLU A 332 5.93 -10.97 -17.04
CA GLU A 332 6.33 -10.99 -18.45
C GLU A 332 5.13 -10.92 -19.39
N TYR A 333 4.08 -11.71 -19.15
CA TYR A 333 2.85 -11.65 -19.93
C TYR A 333 2.20 -10.26 -19.87
N MET A 334 2.14 -9.64 -18.69
CA MET A 334 1.57 -8.30 -18.52
C MET A 334 2.41 -7.23 -19.23
N LYS A 335 3.74 -7.35 -19.21
CA LYS A 335 4.65 -6.47 -19.96
C LYS A 335 4.42 -6.61 -21.47
N GLU A 336 4.36 -7.85 -21.98
CA GLU A 336 4.13 -8.13 -23.39
C GLU A 336 2.76 -7.64 -23.85
N LYS A 337 1.72 -7.83 -23.04
CA LYS A 337 0.38 -7.32 -23.30
C LYS A 337 0.37 -5.79 -23.35
N ALA A 338 0.96 -5.12 -22.37
CA ALA A 338 1.07 -3.66 -22.33
C ALA A 338 1.86 -3.12 -23.53
N TYR A 339 2.90 -3.84 -23.97
CA TYR A 339 3.68 -3.50 -25.15
C TYR A 339 2.83 -3.57 -26.43
N LYS A 340 2.06 -4.66 -26.63
CA LYS A 340 1.14 -4.80 -27.77
C LYS A 340 0.02 -3.76 -27.78
N GLU A 341 -0.54 -3.44 -26.62
CA GLU A 341 -1.56 -2.40 -26.48
C GLU A 341 -1.01 -1.03 -26.90
N ALA A 342 0.23 -0.71 -26.51
CA ALA A 342 0.91 0.51 -26.92
C ALA A 342 1.19 0.54 -28.44
N GLU A 343 1.71 -0.55 -29.03
CA GLU A 343 1.89 -0.63 -30.50
C GLU A 343 0.59 -0.42 -31.27
N LEU A 344 -0.52 -0.98 -30.78
CA LEU A 344 -1.83 -0.83 -31.40
C LEU A 344 -2.37 0.61 -31.25
N ALA A 345 -2.11 1.27 -30.14
CA ALA A 345 -2.43 2.69 -29.95
C ALA A 345 -1.64 3.58 -30.92
N ILE A 346 -0.34 3.29 -31.11
CA ILE A 346 0.51 4.00 -32.08
C ILE A 346 -0.01 3.82 -33.51
N ARG A 347 -0.22 2.57 -33.95
CA ARG A 347 -0.72 2.27 -35.31
C ARG A 347 -2.13 2.82 -35.57
N GLY A 348 -2.97 2.87 -34.55
CA GLY A 348 -4.32 3.41 -34.62
C GLY A 348 -4.40 4.93 -34.49
N ASN A 349 -3.27 5.63 -34.35
CA ASN A 349 -3.20 7.07 -34.10
C ASN A 349 -4.01 7.53 -32.87
N ARG A 350 -4.07 6.71 -31.82
CA ARG A 350 -4.81 6.97 -30.56
C ARG A 350 -3.89 7.44 -29.43
N ILE A 351 -2.77 8.07 -29.78
CA ILE A 351 -1.75 8.52 -28.82
C ILE A 351 -2.27 9.70 -28.01
N GLU A 352 -2.97 10.64 -28.66
CA GLU A 352 -3.49 11.86 -28.01
C GLU A 352 -4.55 11.54 -26.94
N ASP A 353 -5.37 10.51 -27.15
CA ASP A 353 -6.45 10.09 -26.23
C ASP A 353 -5.98 9.16 -25.10
N ALA A 354 -4.70 8.76 -25.09
CA ALA A 354 -4.20 7.81 -24.11
C ALA A 354 -4.28 8.35 -22.67
N ASN A 355 -4.68 7.54 -21.70
CA ASN A 355 -4.50 7.94 -20.30
C ASN A 355 -3.00 7.97 -19.93
N ASP A 356 -2.63 8.51 -18.77
CA ASP A 356 -1.23 8.66 -18.36
C ASP A 356 -0.44 7.34 -18.35
N THR A 357 -1.09 6.23 -17.96
CA THR A 357 -0.45 4.90 -17.93
C THR A 357 -0.17 4.38 -19.34
N ASP A 358 -1.12 4.55 -20.26
CA ASP A 358 -0.96 4.14 -21.65
C ASP A 358 0.03 5.06 -22.38
N PHE A 359 0.05 6.34 -22.07
CA PHE A 359 1.02 7.30 -22.61
C PHE A 359 2.45 6.96 -22.16
N GLU A 360 2.66 6.58 -20.90
CA GLU A 360 3.95 6.06 -20.40
C GLU A 360 4.38 4.79 -21.16
N ARG A 361 3.46 3.86 -21.41
CA ARG A 361 3.76 2.64 -22.17
C ARG A 361 4.17 2.95 -23.61
N ILE A 362 3.42 3.82 -24.28
CA ILE A 362 3.74 4.31 -25.64
C ILE A 362 5.14 4.93 -25.66
N THR A 363 5.45 5.80 -24.68
CA THR A 363 6.77 6.41 -24.52
C THR A 363 7.89 5.35 -24.50
N LYS A 364 7.73 4.31 -23.66
CA LYS A 364 8.71 3.22 -23.55
C LYS A 364 8.88 2.42 -24.85
N VAL A 365 7.79 2.17 -25.58
CA VAL A 365 7.85 1.48 -26.87
C VAL A 365 8.64 2.30 -27.88
N LEU A 366 8.29 3.58 -28.06
CA LEU A 366 8.94 4.45 -29.04
C LEU A 366 10.44 4.65 -28.74
N ILE A 367 10.82 4.81 -27.48
CA ILE A 367 12.22 4.86 -27.06
C ILE A 367 12.95 3.57 -27.42
N ARG A 368 12.33 2.40 -27.17
CA ARG A 368 12.92 1.09 -27.46
C ARG A 368 13.09 0.81 -28.95
N GLU A 369 12.25 1.39 -29.81
CA GLU A 369 12.42 1.26 -31.27
C GLU A 369 13.72 1.89 -31.77
N GLY A 370 14.31 2.83 -31.03
CA GLY A 370 15.59 3.47 -31.37
C GLY A 370 15.52 4.38 -32.60
N LYS A 371 14.31 4.78 -33.02
CA LYS A 371 14.07 5.73 -34.13
C LYS A 371 13.75 7.12 -33.59
N ASP A 372 13.78 8.12 -34.47
CA ASP A 372 13.32 9.46 -34.11
C ASP A 372 11.81 9.48 -33.81
N CYS A 373 11.39 10.49 -33.05
CA CYS A 373 10.05 10.64 -32.51
C CYS A 373 8.99 10.82 -33.61
N PRO A 374 7.94 9.97 -33.66
CA PRO A 374 6.83 10.16 -34.59
C PRO A 374 6.06 11.45 -34.32
N GLU A 375 5.57 12.11 -35.38
CA GLU A 375 4.87 13.40 -35.30
C GLU A 375 3.64 13.38 -34.38
N ALA A 376 2.83 12.33 -34.48
CA ALA A 376 1.65 12.18 -33.62
C ALA A 376 2.00 12.08 -32.13
N TYR A 377 3.13 11.46 -31.79
CA TYR A 377 3.59 11.42 -30.40
C TYR A 377 4.18 12.76 -29.97
N PHE A 378 4.98 13.40 -30.83
CA PHE A 378 5.54 14.72 -30.59
C PHE A 378 4.44 15.74 -30.23
N ASP A 379 3.39 15.83 -31.04
CA ASP A 379 2.26 16.74 -30.81
C ASP A 379 1.51 16.42 -29.51
N ALA A 380 1.22 15.13 -29.29
CA ALA A 380 0.52 14.69 -28.08
C ALA A 380 1.36 14.97 -26.82
N PHE A 381 2.68 14.83 -26.91
CA PHE A 381 3.60 15.12 -25.80
C PHE A 381 3.62 16.61 -25.45
N LEU A 382 3.75 17.49 -26.45
CA LEU A 382 3.75 18.93 -26.23
C LEU A 382 2.42 19.42 -25.65
N LYS A 383 1.28 18.91 -26.13
CA LYS A 383 -0.04 19.20 -25.55
C LYS A 383 -0.16 18.80 -24.07
N ARG A 384 0.59 17.78 -23.65
CA ARG A 384 0.59 17.24 -22.27
C ARG A 384 1.64 17.87 -21.36
N LEU A 385 2.60 18.63 -21.88
CA LEU A 385 3.82 19.04 -21.18
C LEU A 385 3.56 19.55 -19.75
N ALA A 386 2.61 20.46 -19.57
CA ALA A 386 2.28 21.06 -18.27
C ALA A 386 1.76 20.06 -17.21
N LYS A 387 1.16 18.94 -17.65
CA LYS A 387 0.58 17.89 -16.80
C LYS A 387 1.25 16.53 -17.00
N LEU A 388 2.41 16.50 -17.67
CA LEU A 388 3.05 15.27 -18.05
C LEU A 388 3.45 14.46 -16.79
N PRO A 389 3.19 13.15 -16.76
CA PRO A 389 3.70 12.30 -15.69
C PRO A 389 5.23 12.41 -15.60
N VAL A 390 5.75 12.62 -14.39
CA VAL A 390 7.19 12.85 -14.14
C VAL A 390 8.05 11.69 -14.69
N ILE A 391 7.53 10.46 -14.65
CA ILE A 391 8.19 9.29 -15.22
C ILE A 391 8.38 9.41 -16.75
N CYS A 392 7.42 9.98 -17.48
CA CYS A 392 7.56 10.19 -18.93
C CYS A 392 8.63 11.23 -19.24
N ALA A 393 8.68 12.32 -18.46
CA ALA A 393 9.74 13.32 -18.56
C ALA A 393 11.12 12.68 -18.31
N GLY A 394 11.25 11.88 -17.25
CA GLY A 394 12.49 11.16 -16.96
C GLY A 394 12.90 10.18 -18.06
N LEU A 395 11.95 9.39 -18.60
CA LEU A 395 12.24 8.47 -19.71
C LEU A 395 12.73 9.21 -20.96
N VAL A 396 12.07 10.29 -21.37
CA VAL A 396 12.46 11.05 -22.56
C VAL A 396 13.82 11.72 -22.37
N LEU A 397 14.05 12.37 -21.22
CA LEU A 397 15.33 13.04 -20.95
C LEU A 397 16.49 12.04 -20.86
N LEU A 398 16.29 10.89 -20.21
CA LEU A 398 17.38 10.00 -19.83
C LEU A 398 17.60 8.83 -20.80
N GLN A 399 16.57 8.43 -21.57
CA GLN A 399 16.62 7.21 -22.39
C GLN A 399 16.22 7.41 -23.84
N ALA A 400 15.54 8.51 -24.22
CA ALA A 400 15.15 8.68 -25.62
C ALA A 400 16.39 8.74 -26.53
N PRO A 401 16.35 8.05 -27.68
CA PRO A 401 17.47 7.99 -28.60
C PRO A 401 17.78 9.37 -29.19
N ASP A 402 18.90 9.45 -29.91
CA ASP A 402 19.23 10.63 -30.68
C ASP A 402 18.25 10.79 -31.86
N GLY A 403 17.85 12.03 -32.13
CA GLY A 403 16.86 12.36 -33.14
C GLY A 403 16.47 13.84 -33.05
N GLU A 404 16.06 14.44 -34.15
CA GLU A 404 15.72 15.86 -34.21
C GLU A 404 14.53 16.16 -33.30
N LYS A 405 13.44 15.41 -33.48
CA LYS A 405 12.21 15.59 -32.69
C LYS A 405 12.39 15.16 -31.23
N TRP A 406 13.17 14.11 -30.96
CA TRP A 406 13.52 13.78 -29.57
C TRP A 406 14.30 14.89 -28.89
N THR A 407 15.24 15.52 -29.60
CA THR A 407 16.04 16.63 -29.07
C THR A 407 15.16 17.85 -28.79
N GLU A 408 14.23 18.17 -29.69
CA GLU A 408 13.23 19.24 -29.47
C GLU A 408 12.37 18.98 -28.23
N LEU A 409 11.89 17.75 -28.02
CA LEU A 409 11.14 17.40 -26.81
C LEU A 409 12.00 17.52 -25.54
N LYS A 410 13.28 17.12 -25.58
CA LYS A 410 14.20 17.29 -24.45
C LYS A 410 14.39 18.77 -24.12
N ILE A 411 14.52 19.65 -25.12
CA ILE A 411 14.61 21.10 -24.93
C ILE A 411 13.32 21.65 -24.31
N ALA A 412 12.15 21.32 -24.87
CA ALA A 412 10.85 21.76 -24.35
C ALA A 412 10.62 21.31 -22.89
N LEU A 413 11.06 20.09 -22.54
CA LEU A 413 11.03 19.60 -21.15
C LEU A 413 11.95 20.41 -20.23
N LEU A 414 13.16 20.75 -20.66
CA LEU A 414 14.07 21.58 -19.86
C LEU A 414 13.49 22.99 -19.63
N GLU A 415 12.82 23.56 -20.63
CA GLU A 415 12.11 24.84 -20.50
C GLU A 415 10.93 24.73 -19.52
N ASP A 416 10.12 23.68 -19.59
CA ASP A 416 9.05 23.42 -18.61
C ASP A 416 9.61 23.23 -17.20
N ILE A 417 10.70 22.48 -17.05
CA ILE A 417 11.40 22.30 -15.77
C ILE A 417 11.90 23.65 -15.23
N ALA A 418 12.36 24.58 -16.07
CA ALA A 418 12.76 25.91 -15.60
C ALA A 418 11.60 26.73 -15.02
N THR A 419 10.36 26.47 -15.44
CA THR A 419 9.17 27.08 -14.80
C THR A 419 8.84 26.47 -13.45
N ALA A 420 9.30 25.24 -13.18
CA ALA A 420 9.07 24.48 -11.96
C ALA A 420 10.33 23.67 -11.56
N PRO A 421 11.41 24.31 -11.09
CA PRO A 421 12.74 23.68 -10.94
C PRO A 421 12.77 22.46 -10.02
N GLN A 422 11.82 22.33 -9.10
CA GLN A 422 11.66 21.12 -8.28
C GLN A 422 11.50 19.83 -9.09
N LYS A 423 10.99 19.90 -10.34
CA LYS A 423 10.85 18.74 -11.23
C LYS A 423 12.21 18.12 -11.59
N ALA A 424 13.28 18.92 -11.67
CA ALA A 424 14.63 18.43 -11.96
C ALA A 424 15.12 17.43 -10.89
N VAL A 425 14.80 17.69 -9.62
CA VAL A 425 15.16 16.80 -8.51
C VAL A 425 14.47 15.44 -8.67
N SER A 426 13.21 15.43 -9.10
CA SER A 426 12.48 14.18 -9.37
C SER A 426 13.05 13.41 -10.57
N VAL A 427 13.60 14.09 -11.57
CA VAL A 427 14.30 13.42 -12.69
C VAL A 427 15.59 12.75 -12.21
N PHE A 428 16.35 13.36 -11.29
CA PHE A 428 17.53 12.72 -10.70
C PHE A 428 17.18 11.49 -9.85
N ASP A 429 16.08 11.54 -9.11
CA ASP A 429 15.54 10.39 -8.37
C ASP A 429 15.20 9.22 -9.34
N ILE A 430 14.53 9.54 -10.45
CA ILE A 430 14.29 8.56 -11.52
C ILE A 430 15.61 8.03 -12.11
N ALA A 431 16.60 8.90 -12.37
CA ALA A 431 17.88 8.51 -12.93
C ALA A 431 18.69 7.59 -12.00
N GLN A 432 18.55 7.75 -10.68
CA GLN A 432 19.14 6.84 -9.71
C GLN A 432 18.58 5.41 -9.86
N HIS A 433 17.27 5.28 -10.07
CA HIS A 433 16.61 3.99 -10.21
C HIS A 433 16.80 3.35 -11.59
N ILE A 434 16.79 4.15 -12.65
CA ILE A 434 16.82 3.66 -14.03
C ILE A 434 18.25 3.50 -14.54
N SER A 435 19.13 4.44 -14.23
CA SER A 435 20.48 4.55 -14.79
C SER A 435 21.59 4.39 -13.74
N GLY A 436 21.23 4.14 -12.47
CA GLY A 436 22.19 3.94 -11.38
C GLY A 436 22.96 5.21 -10.98
N TRP A 437 22.44 6.39 -11.32
CA TRP A 437 23.09 7.66 -10.99
C TRP A 437 23.09 7.90 -9.47
N GLN A 438 24.08 8.64 -8.97
CA GLN A 438 24.03 9.16 -7.60
C GLN A 438 23.21 10.45 -7.56
N MET A 439 22.72 10.84 -6.38
CA MET A 439 22.09 12.16 -6.23
C MET A 439 23.16 13.27 -6.34
N PRO A 440 22.83 14.41 -6.98
CA PRO A 440 23.76 15.53 -7.07
C PRO A 440 24.15 16.08 -5.70
N VAL A 441 25.39 16.53 -5.59
CA VAL A 441 25.89 17.31 -4.44
C VAL A 441 25.79 18.79 -4.74
N TYR A 442 25.69 19.62 -3.69
CA TYR A 442 25.46 21.05 -3.82
C TYR A 442 26.48 21.84 -3.01
N GLU A 443 27.13 22.79 -3.67
CA GLU A 443 27.89 23.86 -3.04
C GLU A 443 26.98 25.08 -2.97
N VAL A 444 26.67 25.58 -1.76
CA VAL A 444 25.77 26.72 -1.57
C VAL A 444 26.48 27.81 -0.78
N THR A 445 26.48 29.02 -1.34
CA THR A 445 26.95 30.24 -0.67
C THR A 445 25.77 31.15 -0.36
N GLU A 446 25.79 31.75 0.81
CA GLU A 446 24.80 32.74 1.24
C GLU A 446 25.42 34.13 1.14
N THR A 447 24.70 35.04 0.49
CA THR A 447 25.04 36.44 0.35
C THR A 447 23.83 37.29 0.72
N THR A 448 24.05 38.60 0.88
CA THR A 448 22.97 39.56 1.14
C THR A 448 22.88 40.51 -0.04
N ARG A 449 21.71 40.58 -0.67
CA ARG A 449 21.41 41.53 -1.76
C ARG A 449 20.19 42.35 -1.37
N SER A 450 20.31 43.68 -1.37
CA SER A 450 19.20 44.60 -1.08
C SER A 450 18.44 44.25 0.21
N ASN A 451 19.16 43.92 1.29
CA ASN A 451 18.63 43.49 2.60
C ASN A 451 17.81 42.19 2.61
N LEU A 452 17.90 41.37 1.55
CA LEU A 452 17.34 40.02 1.52
C LEU A 452 18.46 38.97 1.43
N PRO A 453 18.28 37.79 2.06
CA PRO A 453 19.20 36.69 1.87
C PRO A 453 19.08 36.18 0.43
N ALA A 454 20.22 36.05 -0.24
CA ALA A 454 20.36 35.44 -1.55
C ALA A 454 21.27 34.22 -1.41
N PHE A 455 20.87 33.12 -2.03
CA PHE A 455 21.61 31.87 -2.00
C PHE A 455 22.06 31.55 -3.42
N THR A 456 23.35 31.37 -3.62
CA THR A 456 23.91 30.89 -4.87
C THR A 456 24.28 29.42 -4.73
N ALA A 457 23.82 28.57 -5.64
CA ALA A 457 24.11 27.14 -5.62
C ALA A 457 24.78 26.69 -6.92
N ILE A 458 25.75 25.78 -6.77
CA ILE A 458 26.34 24.99 -7.85
C ILE A 458 26.05 23.53 -7.54
N SER A 459 25.58 22.78 -8.54
CA SER A 459 25.30 21.35 -8.40
C SER A 459 26.32 20.53 -9.20
N ALA A 460 26.75 19.40 -8.64
CA ALA A 460 27.70 18.50 -9.28
C ALA A 460 27.28 17.03 -9.15
N ILE A 461 27.60 16.21 -10.14
CA ILE A 461 27.37 14.76 -10.13
C ILE A 461 28.48 14.03 -10.89
N ARG A 462 28.82 12.82 -10.45
CA ARG A 462 29.70 11.92 -11.19
C ARG A 462 28.90 10.77 -11.79
N ILE A 463 29.05 10.57 -13.10
CA ILE A 463 28.39 9.48 -13.86
C ILE A 463 29.50 8.73 -14.60
N GLY A 464 29.76 7.48 -14.18
CA GLY A 464 30.96 6.76 -14.61
C GLY A 464 32.22 7.52 -14.23
N ASP A 465 33.12 7.71 -15.19
CA ASP A 465 34.40 8.42 -14.98
C ASP A 465 34.31 9.94 -15.21
N ARG A 466 33.14 10.47 -15.55
CA ARG A 466 32.95 11.90 -15.85
C ARG A 466 32.24 12.63 -14.72
N GLU A 467 32.75 13.81 -14.38
CA GLU A 467 32.11 14.75 -13.47
C GLU A 467 31.43 15.88 -14.25
N TYR A 468 30.18 16.16 -13.91
CA TYR A 468 29.38 17.24 -14.48
C TYR A 468 29.11 18.27 -13.40
N ARG A 469 29.16 19.55 -13.77
CA ARG A 469 28.88 20.69 -12.89
C ARG A 469 27.96 21.68 -13.57
N SER A 470 27.00 22.21 -12.84
CA SER A 470 26.15 23.31 -13.31
C SER A 470 26.89 24.65 -13.25
N ALA A 471 26.33 25.66 -13.92
CA ALA A 471 26.62 27.05 -13.58
C ALA A 471 26.12 27.39 -12.16
N ALA A 472 26.45 28.58 -11.68
CA ALA A 472 25.95 29.11 -10.42
C ALA A 472 24.56 29.73 -10.60
N TYR A 473 23.60 29.33 -9.77
CA TYR A 473 22.22 29.81 -9.81
C TYR A 473 21.81 30.43 -8.49
N GLU A 474 21.15 31.60 -8.55
CA GLU A 474 20.77 32.40 -7.38
C GLU A 474 19.26 32.38 -7.14
N ASP A 475 18.86 32.24 -5.87
CA ASP A 475 17.47 32.35 -5.43
C ASP A 475 17.39 32.95 -4.02
N LEU A 476 16.23 33.48 -3.63
CA LEU A 476 15.98 34.01 -2.28
C LEU A 476 15.92 32.91 -1.21
N THR A 477 15.87 31.65 -1.63
CA THR A 477 15.87 30.48 -0.75
C THR A 477 16.95 29.49 -1.14
N LYS A 478 17.64 28.93 -0.13
CA LYS A 478 18.61 27.84 -0.34
C LYS A 478 18.03 26.70 -1.17
N LYS A 479 16.77 26.32 -0.91
CA LYS A 479 16.07 25.25 -1.64
C LYS A 479 15.84 25.63 -3.11
N GLY A 480 15.40 26.85 -3.40
CA GLY A 480 15.17 27.33 -4.76
C GLY A 480 16.48 27.36 -5.57
N ALA A 481 17.56 27.86 -4.97
CA ALA A 481 18.88 27.92 -5.61
C ALA A 481 19.37 26.52 -6.00
N MET A 482 19.26 25.56 -5.07
CA MET A 482 19.60 24.15 -5.33
C MET A 482 18.75 23.55 -6.46
N GLN A 483 17.44 23.80 -6.49
CA GLN A 483 16.55 23.27 -7.53
C GLN A 483 16.85 23.86 -8.91
N GLN A 484 17.16 25.15 -8.99
CA GLN A 484 17.61 25.78 -10.24
C GLN A 484 18.95 25.21 -10.70
N ALA A 485 19.90 25.01 -9.78
CA ALA A 485 21.17 24.36 -10.07
C ALA A 485 20.99 22.92 -10.57
N SER A 486 20.03 22.15 -10.04
CA SER A 486 19.67 20.84 -10.56
C SER A 486 19.17 20.90 -12.01
N ALA A 487 18.31 21.87 -12.33
CA ALA A 487 17.81 22.05 -13.70
C ALA A 487 18.94 22.39 -14.68
N GLY A 488 19.85 23.29 -14.29
CA GLY A 488 21.04 23.62 -15.06
C GLY A 488 21.98 22.42 -15.23
N LEU A 489 22.20 21.65 -14.17
CA LEU A 489 23.03 20.43 -14.22
C LEU A 489 22.47 19.41 -15.21
N LEU A 490 21.14 19.22 -15.23
CA LEU A 490 20.49 18.29 -16.15
C LEU A 490 20.73 18.69 -17.61
N ALA A 491 20.61 19.98 -17.95
CA ALA A 491 20.93 20.48 -19.28
C ALA A 491 22.40 20.21 -19.65
N THR A 492 23.33 20.43 -18.71
CA THR A 492 24.76 20.15 -18.91
C THR A 492 25.03 18.67 -19.18
N ILE A 493 24.41 17.75 -18.43
CA ILE A 493 24.58 16.31 -18.64
C ILE A 493 24.06 15.88 -20.02
N LEU A 494 22.93 16.46 -20.44
CA LEU A 494 22.30 16.17 -21.73
C LEU A 494 23.01 16.84 -22.92
N GLY A 495 23.96 17.75 -22.67
CA GLY A 495 24.62 18.54 -23.71
C GLY A 495 23.67 19.53 -24.40
N LEU A 496 22.63 19.98 -23.70
CA LEU A 496 21.59 20.87 -24.24
C LEU A 496 21.76 22.29 -23.67
N PRO A 497 21.21 23.32 -24.36
CA PRO A 497 21.20 24.68 -23.84
C PRO A 497 20.59 24.73 -22.44
N ALA A 498 21.24 25.49 -21.54
CA ALA A 498 20.67 25.73 -20.22
C ALA A 498 19.32 26.46 -20.38
N PRO A 499 18.25 26.00 -19.72
CA PRO A 499 16.96 26.63 -19.88
C PRO A 499 16.95 28.02 -19.24
N ASN A 500 16.08 28.90 -19.71
CA ASN A 500 15.99 30.29 -19.22
C ASN A 500 15.40 30.32 -17.80
N LEU A 501 16.29 30.16 -16.81
CA LEU A 501 15.94 30.14 -15.39
C LEU A 501 15.72 31.59 -14.92
N LYS A 502 14.50 31.90 -14.47
CA LYS A 502 14.16 33.24 -14.00
C LYS A 502 14.95 33.57 -12.73
N ILE A 503 15.90 34.49 -12.84
CA ILE A 503 16.44 35.23 -11.71
C ILE A 503 15.34 36.22 -11.28
N LYS A 504 14.61 35.92 -10.20
CA LYS A 504 13.63 36.86 -9.64
C LYS A 504 14.36 37.94 -8.82
N VAL A 505 14.69 39.05 -9.46
CA VAL A 505 14.99 40.32 -8.76
C VAL A 505 13.98 41.34 -9.30
N GLU A 506 12.90 41.57 -8.56
CA GLU A 506 12.04 42.74 -8.79
C GLU A 506 12.57 43.87 -7.89
N ASP A 507 13.18 44.87 -8.52
CA ASP A 507 13.57 46.12 -7.86
C ASP A 507 12.33 46.92 -7.46
N SER A 508 12.31 47.43 -6.24
CA SER A 508 11.48 48.58 -5.85
C SER A 508 12.29 49.57 -5.03
N PRO A 509 12.07 50.89 -5.20
CA PRO A 509 13.01 51.90 -4.77
C PRO A 509 12.91 52.21 -3.28
N ALA A 510 14.10 52.43 -2.73
CA ALA A 510 14.48 52.95 -1.42
C ALA A 510 13.40 53.60 -0.53
N SER A 511 13.33 53.14 0.72
CA SER A 511 13.28 54.07 1.88
C SER A 511 13.83 53.40 3.15
N GLN A 512 15.00 53.91 3.53
CA GLN A 512 15.50 54.21 4.88
C GLN A 512 15.55 53.14 5.99
N GLU A 513 16.78 53.08 6.53
CA GLU A 513 17.21 52.67 7.88
C GLU A 513 17.30 51.17 8.20
N GLU A 514 18.53 50.68 8.00
CA GLU A 514 19.06 49.50 8.69
C GLU A 514 19.07 49.73 10.21
N ILE A 515 18.37 48.85 10.92
CA ILE A 515 18.77 48.45 12.28
C ILE A 515 18.95 46.93 12.23
N THR A 516 20.19 46.49 12.07
CA THR A 516 20.58 45.09 12.23
C THR A 516 20.64 44.75 13.71
N ILE A 517 19.75 43.89 14.21
CA ILE A 517 19.92 43.24 15.51
C ILE A 517 19.67 41.73 15.35
N ASN A 518 20.77 40.98 15.36
CA ASN A 518 20.76 39.60 15.84
C ASN A 518 20.86 39.65 17.36
N THR A 519 19.79 39.28 18.09
CA THR A 519 19.87 38.60 19.39
C THR A 519 18.47 38.15 19.81
N SER A 520 18.19 36.84 19.79
CA SER A 520 17.20 36.30 20.72
C SER A 520 17.95 35.86 21.97
N LYS A 521 17.80 36.60 23.07
CA LYS A 521 18.38 36.28 24.39
C LYS A 521 17.53 35.30 25.23
N ASP A 522 16.37 34.85 24.75
CA ASP A 522 15.54 33.86 25.47
C ASP A 522 15.46 32.54 24.67
N PRO A 523 16.12 31.45 25.13
CA PRO A 523 16.13 30.15 24.45
C PRO A 523 14.78 29.43 24.44
N THR A 524 13.73 29.99 25.05
CA THR A 524 12.39 29.37 25.12
C THR A 524 11.51 29.63 23.89
N ILE A 525 11.90 30.54 22.99
CA ILE A 525 11.12 30.86 21.78
C ILE A 525 11.76 30.20 20.56
N ASN A 526 11.17 29.09 20.11
CA ASN A 526 11.59 28.42 18.88
C ASN A 526 11.00 29.13 17.65
N THR A 527 11.80 30.00 17.03
CA THR A 527 11.42 30.79 15.84
C THR A 527 11.30 29.97 14.55
N SER A 528 11.61 28.67 14.56
CA SER A 528 11.47 27.76 13.41
C SER A 528 10.06 27.14 13.27
N LYS A 529 9.20 27.27 14.29
CA LYS A 529 7.79 26.80 14.27
C LYS A 529 6.83 27.90 13.78
N ASP A 530 5.58 27.50 13.48
CA ASP A 530 4.50 28.44 13.14
C ASP A 530 4.38 29.55 14.21
N PRO A 531 4.44 30.85 13.83
CA PRO A 531 4.50 31.94 14.80
C PRO A 531 3.33 32.02 15.79
N ILE A 532 2.15 31.51 15.41
CA ILE A 532 1.00 31.49 16.32
C ILE A 532 1.24 30.46 17.42
N PHE A 533 1.69 29.27 17.04
CA PHE A 533 2.01 28.20 17.99
C PHE A 533 3.21 28.57 18.87
N ALA A 534 4.25 29.16 18.28
CA ALA A 534 5.42 29.60 19.05
C ALA A 534 5.05 30.64 20.12
N LEU A 535 4.15 31.58 19.81
CA LEU A 535 3.66 32.55 20.79
C LEU A 535 2.81 31.88 21.87
N GLN A 536 1.94 30.93 21.52
CA GLN A 536 1.13 30.20 22.51
C GLN A 536 1.99 29.34 23.44
N GLU A 537 2.98 28.63 22.88
CA GLU A 537 3.94 27.81 23.62
C GLU A 537 4.76 28.66 24.60
N TYR A 538 5.20 29.85 24.17
CA TYR A 538 5.84 30.83 25.05
C TYR A 538 4.95 31.28 26.21
N CYS A 539 3.68 31.63 25.93
CA CYS A 539 2.73 32.06 26.96
C CYS A 539 2.47 30.94 27.98
N GLN A 540 2.31 29.70 27.51
CA GLN A 540 2.08 28.54 28.35
C GLN A 540 3.31 28.20 29.21
N ALA A 541 4.51 28.24 28.63
CA ALA A 541 5.76 27.99 29.34
C ALA A 541 6.03 29.01 30.47
N LYS A 542 5.65 30.27 30.27
CA LYS A 542 5.80 31.35 31.26
C LYS A 542 4.56 31.55 32.16
N LYS A 543 3.52 30.72 32.01
CA LYS A 543 2.22 30.83 32.71
C LYS A 543 1.52 32.19 32.54
N LEU A 544 1.61 32.78 31.35
CA LEU A 544 0.98 34.04 30.97
C LEU A 544 -0.35 33.81 30.22
N PRO A 545 -1.32 34.75 30.28
CA PRO A 545 -2.59 34.64 29.57
C PRO A 545 -2.38 34.63 28.05
N LEU A 546 -3.17 33.87 27.29
CA LEU A 546 -3.01 33.76 25.84
C LEU A 546 -3.31 35.09 25.11
N PRO A 547 -2.63 35.37 23.97
CA PRO A 547 -2.85 36.58 23.18
C PRO A 547 -4.23 36.60 22.51
N ALA A 548 -4.87 37.76 22.51
CA ALA A 548 -6.14 38.01 21.83
C ALA A 548 -5.90 38.53 20.40
N TYR A 549 -6.79 38.19 19.47
CA TYR A 549 -6.70 38.62 18.08
C TYR A 549 -8.02 39.24 17.61
N SER A 550 -7.98 40.49 17.16
CA SER A 550 -9.07 41.13 16.45
C SER A 550 -8.77 41.23 14.95
N PHE A 551 -9.81 41.32 14.13
CA PHE A 551 -9.66 41.39 12.68
C PHE A 551 -10.57 42.45 12.09
N GLU A 552 -10.00 43.23 11.17
CA GLU A 552 -10.70 44.18 10.34
C GLU A 552 -10.48 43.79 8.86
N MET A 553 -11.49 44.01 8.03
CA MET A 553 -11.44 43.69 6.61
C MET A 553 -11.77 44.93 5.80
N GLU A 554 -10.88 45.28 4.89
CA GLU A 554 -11.05 46.38 3.95
C GLU A 554 -10.94 45.87 2.50
N GLY A 555 -11.61 46.57 1.58
CA GLY A 555 -11.61 46.24 0.16
C GLY A 555 -12.80 45.38 -0.31
N ALA A 556 -12.88 45.20 -1.64
CA ALA A 556 -13.97 44.46 -2.28
C ALA A 556 -13.89 42.95 -1.97
N THR A 557 -15.04 42.27 -1.91
CA THR A 557 -15.16 40.85 -1.48
C THR A 557 -14.32 39.88 -2.29
N ASN A 558 -13.95 40.24 -3.53
CA ASN A 558 -13.10 39.45 -4.43
C ASN A 558 -11.59 39.72 -4.26
N ARG A 559 -11.18 40.74 -3.48
CA ARG A 559 -9.79 41.03 -3.07
C ARG A 559 -9.75 41.65 -1.65
N PRO A 560 -10.18 40.92 -0.60
CA PRO A 560 -10.19 41.46 0.75
C PRO A 560 -8.77 41.57 1.31
N ILE A 561 -8.49 42.66 2.02
CA ILE A 561 -7.30 42.79 2.86
C ILE A 561 -7.75 42.65 4.30
N PHE A 562 -7.20 41.65 4.99
CA PHE A 562 -7.46 41.43 6.42
C PHE A 562 -6.32 42.03 7.23
N THR A 563 -6.65 42.97 8.10
CA THR A 563 -5.78 43.47 9.16
C THR A 563 -6.08 42.68 10.42
N CYS A 564 -5.06 42.03 10.98
CA CYS A 564 -5.16 41.32 12.26
C CYS A 564 -4.34 42.05 13.31
N THR A 565 -4.96 42.36 14.46
CA THR A 565 -4.27 42.96 15.61
C THR A 565 -4.16 41.92 16.71
N CYS A 566 -2.93 41.54 17.04
CA CYS A 566 -2.59 40.68 18.17
C CYS A 566 -2.34 41.56 19.40
N THR A 567 -3.05 41.30 20.50
CA THR A 567 -2.92 42.00 21.77
C THR A 567 -2.47 41.03 22.86
N PHE A 568 -1.42 41.38 23.58
CA PHE A 568 -0.86 40.57 24.66
C PHE A 568 -0.35 41.48 25.78
N GLY A 569 -0.97 41.42 26.96
CA GLY A 569 -0.71 42.38 28.03
C GLY A 569 -1.02 43.81 27.59
N SER A 570 -0.07 44.73 27.75
CA SER A 570 -0.15 46.12 27.27
C SER A 570 0.37 46.32 25.84
N SER A 571 0.85 45.25 25.18
CA SER A 571 1.47 45.34 23.86
C SER A 571 0.51 44.93 22.75
N THR A 572 0.57 45.64 21.63
CA THR A 572 -0.22 45.35 20.43
C THR A 572 0.67 45.28 19.20
N SER A 573 0.37 44.36 18.28
CA SER A 573 1.06 44.26 16.99
C SER A 573 0.08 43.90 15.88
N THR A 574 0.35 44.36 14.67
CA THR A 574 -0.57 44.22 13.53
C THR A 574 0.06 43.47 12.38
N GLY A 575 -0.75 42.71 11.64
CA GLY A 575 -0.34 42.03 10.41
C GLY A 575 -1.44 42.09 9.36
N GLN A 576 -1.09 42.47 8.13
CA GLN A 576 -2.04 42.57 7.01
C GLN A 576 -1.76 41.51 5.94
N ALA A 577 -2.82 40.87 5.42
CA ALA A 577 -2.70 39.95 4.28
C ALA A 577 -4.04 39.73 3.58
N GLY A 578 -3.99 39.27 2.33
CA GLY A 578 -5.20 38.90 1.56
C GLY A 578 -5.96 37.66 2.07
N LYS A 579 -5.47 36.99 3.13
CA LYS A 579 -6.14 35.88 3.80
C LYS A 579 -6.05 36.05 5.32
N LYS A 580 -7.18 35.93 6.02
CA LYS A 580 -7.32 36.12 7.48
C LYS A 580 -6.29 35.33 8.30
N GLN A 581 -6.03 34.06 7.95
CA GLN A 581 -5.07 33.23 8.68
C GLN A 581 -3.61 33.67 8.49
N ARG A 582 -3.26 34.22 7.32
CA ARG A 582 -1.91 34.76 7.06
C ARG A 582 -1.69 36.08 7.81
N ALA A 583 -2.70 36.94 7.84
CA ALA A 583 -2.70 38.18 8.65
C ALA A 583 -2.44 37.87 10.14
N LYS A 584 -3.11 36.83 10.67
CA LYS A 584 -2.92 36.35 12.05
C LYS A 584 -1.48 35.88 12.33
N ARG A 585 -0.87 35.13 11.42
CA ARG A 585 0.53 34.66 11.58
C ARG A 585 1.52 35.82 11.57
N LEU A 586 1.29 36.83 10.73
CA LEU A 586 2.14 38.02 10.67
C LEU A 586 2.04 38.85 11.96
N ALA A 587 0.83 39.06 12.47
CA ALA A 587 0.62 39.73 13.76
C ALA A 587 1.27 38.95 14.92
N ALA A 588 1.12 37.63 14.97
CA ALA A 588 1.77 36.79 15.98
C ALA A 588 3.30 36.86 15.92
N ARG A 589 3.87 36.87 14.71
CA ARG A 589 5.33 37.00 14.50
C ARG A 589 5.84 38.37 14.96
N ALA A 590 5.10 39.44 14.65
CA ALA A 590 5.43 40.78 15.13
C ALA A 590 5.34 40.87 16.65
N MET A 591 4.33 40.27 17.28
CA MET A 591 4.22 40.20 18.75
C MET A 591 5.39 39.46 19.39
N ILE A 592 5.79 38.32 18.84
CA ILE A 592 6.98 37.58 19.32
C ILE A 592 8.20 38.49 19.26
N TYR A 593 8.38 39.24 18.16
CA TYR A 593 9.49 40.17 18.04
C TYR A 593 9.45 41.23 19.15
N THR A 594 8.30 41.91 19.35
CA THR A 594 8.11 42.90 20.42
C THR A 594 8.43 42.34 21.82
N LEU A 595 8.03 41.10 22.10
CA LEU A 595 8.26 40.44 23.39
C LEU A 595 9.71 39.99 23.58
N VAL A 596 10.42 39.63 22.51
CA VAL A 596 11.82 39.19 22.54
C VAL A 596 12.78 40.37 22.66
N THR A 597 12.45 41.51 22.06
CA THR A 597 13.33 42.68 22.05
C THR A 597 13.23 43.55 23.31
N GLY A 598 12.18 43.38 24.12
CA GLY A 598 11.92 44.19 25.32
C GLY A 598 11.55 45.65 24.98
N SER A 599 10.70 46.27 25.79
CA SER A 599 10.61 47.73 25.89
C SER A 599 11.38 48.17 27.11
#